data_AF-A0A9E1WRB5-F1
#
_entry.id   AF-A0A9E1WRB5-F1
#
_cell.length_a   1.000
_cell.length_b   1.000
_cell.length_c   1.000
_cell.angle_alpha   90.00
_cell.angle_beta   90.00
_cell.angle_gamma   90.00
#
_symmetry.space_group_name_H-M   'P 1'
#
loop_
_entity.id
_entity.type
_entity.pdbx_description
1 polymer ?
#
loop_
_entity_poly.entity_id
_entity_poly.type
_entity_poly.pdbx_seq_one_letter_code
_entity_poly.pdbx_strand_id
1 'polypeptide(L)'
;MSSRFDLPRRALLSLFGAGLIATPARASSTAPGPIIQPVPASTQAFIKRAFDMRSEARRTGDQAYGAIVVRDGEIIGQSPSRVIVNTDPTAHAEIEAIRDAARRLGERDLSGAILYSSSHPCPMCEAAAYWAGIARMVHGDAASDGGAPSLCG
;
A
#
# COMPACT_ATOMS: atom_id res chain seq x y z
N MET A 1 7.39 -63.47 -1.23
CA MET A 1 6.77 -63.49 0.11
C MET A 1 6.66 -62.07 0.59
N SER A 2 5.46 -61.51 0.56
CA SER A 2 4.61 -61.22 1.74
C SER A 2 5.21 -60.09 2.59
N SER A 3 4.53 -58.98 2.85
CA SER A 3 3.09 -58.87 3.09
C SER A 3 2.64 -57.43 2.84
N ARG A 4 1.59 -57.30 2.04
CA ARG A 4 0.76 -56.10 1.94
C ARG A 4 0.19 -55.82 3.33
N PHE A 5 0.30 -54.59 3.81
CA PHE A 5 -0.41 -54.13 4.99
C PHE A 5 -1.85 -53.81 4.57
N ASP A 6 -2.72 -54.81 4.64
CA ASP A 6 -4.17 -54.66 4.59
C ASP A 6 -4.65 -54.04 5.91
N LEU A 7 -5.13 -52.80 5.88
CA LEU A 7 -5.91 -52.23 6.98
C LEU A 7 -7.42 -52.53 6.77
N PRO A 8 -8.13 -53.01 7.79
CA PRO A 8 -9.51 -53.43 7.66
C PRO A 8 -10.45 -52.23 7.52
N ARG A 9 -11.29 -52.27 6.48
CA ARG A 9 -12.51 -51.47 6.35
C ARG A 9 -13.42 -51.73 7.55
N ARG A 10 -13.44 -50.83 8.53
CA ARG A 10 -14.53 -50.73 9.51
C ARG A 10 -15.07 -49.31 9.49
N ALA A 11 -16.31 -49.23 9.00
CA ALA A 11 -17.13 -48.05 8.96
C ALA A 11 -17.20 -47.37 10.32
N LEU A 12 -16.82 -46.11 10.36
CA LEU A 12 -17.18 -45.16 11.41
C LEU A 12 -18.10 -44.12 10.75
N LEU A 13 -19.39 -44.42 10.77
CA LEU A 13 -20.42 -43.39 10.71
C LEU A 13 -20.20 -42.49 11.92
N SER A 14 -19.80 -41.24 11.68
CA SER A 14 -19.88 -40.19 12.70
C SER A 14 -20.66 -39.02 12.13
N LEU A 15 -21.92 -38.95 12.58
CA LEU A 15 -22.85 -37.84 12.41
C LEU A 15 -22.43 -36.69 13.34
N PHE A 16 -21.64 -35.72 12.87
CA PHE A 16 -21.48 -34.40 13.48
C PHE A 16 -20.86 -33.50 12.40
N GLY A 17 -21.37 -32.36 11.96
CA GLY A 17 -22.56 -31.56 12.22
C GLY A 17 -22.53 -30.48 11.13
N ALA A 18 -23.65 -29.81 10.87
CA ALA A 18 -23.71 -28.70 9.93
C ALA A 18 -22.81 -27.54 10.42
N GLY A 19 -21.53 -27.57 10.04
CA GLY A 19 -20.61 -26.46 10.23
C GLY A 19 -21.02 -25.34 9.30
N LEU A 20 -21.66 -24.31 9.85
CA LEU A 20 -21.77 -23.01 9.22
C LEU A 20 -20.36 -22.57 8.83
N ILE A 21 -20.01 -22.69 7.55
CA ILE A 21 -18.82 -22.07 6.99
C ILE A 21 -19.10 -20.57 7.06
N ALA A 22 -18.65 -19.93 8.14
CA ALA A 22 -18.64 -18.49 8.24
C ALA A 22 -17.80 -17.95 7.06
N THR A 23 -18.47 -17.31 6.11
CA THR A 23 -17.80 -16.51 5.10
C THR A 23 -16.97 -15.45 5.82
N PRO A 24 -15.67 -15.30 5.51
CA PRO A 24 -14.92 -14.19 6.08
C PRO A 24 -15.62 -12.91 5.63
N ALA A 25 -16.04 -12.10 6.60
CA ALA A 25 -16.57 -10.78 6.35
C ALA A 25 -15.52 -10.03 5.52
N ARG A 26 -15.86 -9.73 4.26
CA ARG A 26 -15.06 -8.88 3.38
C ARG A 26 -14.81 -7.59 4.15
N ALA A 27 -13.56 -7.34 4.53
CA ALA A 27 -13.16 -6.11 5.20
C ALA A 27 -13.73 -4.93 4.40
N SER A 28 -14.65 -4.20 5.00
CA SER A 28 -15.36 -3.11 4.35
C SER A 28 -14.36 -1.98 4.14
N SER A 29 -13.79 -1.95 2.93
CA SER A 29 -13.02 -0.82 2.44
C SER A 29 -13.99 0.35 2.31
N THR A 30 -14.15 1.13 3.37
CA THR A 30 -14.71 2.47 3.22
C THR A 30 -13.88 3.19 2.16
N ALA A 31 -14.55 3.65 1.10
CA ALA A 31 -13.87 4.34 0.02
C ALA A 31 -13.06 5.49 0.64
N PRO A 32 -11.75 5.59 0.33
CA PRO A 32 -10.91 6.58 0.96
C PRO A 32 -11.42 7.98 0.59
N GLY A 33 -11.43 8.90 1.57
CA GLY A 33 -12.04 10.22 1.44
C GLY A 33 -11.51 11.03 0.26
N PRO A 34 -12.19 12.12 -0.14
CA PRO A 34 -11.81 12.89 -1.32
C PRO A 34 -10.37 13.41 -1.21
N ILE A 35 -9.64 13.39 -2.33
CA ILE A 35 -8.30 13.98 -2.44
C ILE A 35 -8.46 15.42 -2.93
N ILE A 36 -7.88 16.36 -2.17
CA ILE A 36 -7.81 17.76 -2.58
C ILE A 36 -6.61 17.91 -3.52
N GLN A 37 -6.88 18.27 -4.77
CA GLN A 37 -5.84 18.51 -5.78
C GLN A 37 -5.19 19.88 -5.55
N PRO A 38 -3.85 19.99 -5.58
CA PRO A 38 -3.18 21.29 -5.49
C PRO A 38 -3.40 22.12 -6.76
N VAL A 39 -3.51 23.43 -6.58
CA VAL A 39 -3.60 24.40 -7.69
C VAL A 39 -2.55 25.50 -7.44
N PRO A 40 -1.55 25.69 -8.34
CA PRO A 40 -1.30 24.90 -9.56
C PRO A 40 -0.71 23.51 -9.27
N ALA A 41 -1.00 22.56 -10.16
CA ALA A 41 -0.36 21.24 -10.16
C ALA A 41 1.12 21.39 -10.51
N SER A 42 2.00 21.23 -9.51
CA SER A 42 3.45 21.39 -9.65
C SER A 42 4.18 20.45 -8.72
N THR A 43 5.42 20.09 -9.06
CA THR A 43 6.29 19.24 -8.22
C THR A 43 6.38 19.77 -6.78
N GLN A 44 6.53 21.08 -6.61
CA GLN A 44 6.60 21.69 -5.28
C GLN A 44 5.29 21.55 -4.51
N ALA A 45 4.14 21.71 -5.17
CA ALA A 45 2.84 21.54 -4.54
C ALA A 45 2.56 20.07 -4.16
N PHE A 46 3.01 19.12 -4.99
CA PHE A 46 2.94 17.69 -4.69
C PHE A 46 3.82 17.28 -3.51
N ILE A 47 5.08 17.76 -3.47
CA ILE A 47 5.93 17.57 -2.29
C ILE A 47 5.30 18.19 -1.05
N LYS A 48 4.80 19.43 -1.13
CA LYS A 48 4.09 20.05 -0.01
C LYS A 48 2.93 19.16 0.48
N ARG A 49 2.17 18.55 -0.44
CA ARG A 49 1.09 17.64 -0.06
C ARG A 49 1.59 16.37 0.62
N ALA A 50 2.73 15.81 0.23
CA ALA A 50 3.37 14.71 0.97
C ALA A 50 3.77 15.14 2.40
N PHE A 51 4.22 16.40 2.58
CA PHE A 51 4.49 16.97 3.91
C PHE A 51 3.22 17.23 4.74
N ASP A 52 2.10 17.56 4.11
CA ASP A 52 0.81 17.61 4.79
C ASP A 52 0.43 16.21 5.34
N MET A 53 0.68 15.14 4.58
CA MET A 53 0.50 13.75 5.05
C MET A 53 1.46 13.38 6.19
N ARG A 54 2.71 13.84 6.14
CA ARG A 54 3.65 13.69 7.27
C ARG A 54 3.14 14.38 8.54
N SER A 55 2.55 15.57 8.39
CA SER A 55 1.98 16.33 9.51
C SER A 55 0.77 15.60 10.09
N GLU A 56 -0.05 14.99 9.23
CA GLU A 56 -1.14 14.11 9.62
C GLU A 56 -0.64 12.92 10.44
N ALA A 57 0.40 12.23 9.97
CA ALA A 57 0.99 11.08 10.68
C ALA A 57 1.39 11.45 12.12
N ARG A 58 2.06 12.61 12.29
CA ARG A 58 2.43 13.13 13.62
C ARG A 58 1.18 13.39 14.49
N ARG A 59 0.15 13.99 13.91
CA ARG A 59 -1.10 14.33 14.60
C ARG A 59 -1.84 13.09 15.09
N THR A 60 -1.72 11.98 14.36
CA THR A 60 -2.31 10.68 14.72
C THR A 60 -1.40 9.80 15.57
N GLY A 61 -0.21 10.27 15.97
CA GLY A 61 0.73 9.51 16.80
C GLY A 61 1.54 8.44 16.04
N ASP A 62 1.65 8.56 14.72
CA ASP A 62 2.47 7.69 13.88
C ASP A 62 3.86 8.30 13.58
N GLN A 63 4.69 7.55 12.84
CA GLN A 63 5.98 8.01 12.37
C GLN A 63 5.81 9.18 11.38
N ALA A 64 6.70 10.16 11.45
CA ALA A 64 6.57 11.42 10.72
C ALA A 64 6.95 11.30 9.24
N TYR A 65 6.21 10.49 8.48
CA TYR A 65 6.35 10.28 7.04
C TYR A 65 5.00 10.42 6.33
N GLY A 66 5.05 10.88 5.08
CA GLY A 66 3.89 11.03 4.22
C GLY A 66 4.27 10.87 2.75
N ALA A 67 3.35 10.34 1.95
CA ALA A 67 3.56 10.13 0.53
C ALA A 67 2.26 10.26 -0.27
N ILE A 68 2.39 10.57 -1.56
CA ILE A 68 1.30 10.63 -2.53
C ILE A 68 1.73 10.02 -3.86
N VAL A 69 0.76 9.55 -4.64
CA VAL A 69 0.94 9.05 -6.01
C VAL A 69 0.21 9.97 -6.96
N VAL A 70 0.90 10.45 -8.00
CA VAL A 70 0.37 11.39 -8.99
C VAL A 70 0.41 10.76 -10.39
N ARG A 71 -0.68 10.85 -11.14
CA ARG A 71 -0.75 10.46 -12.55
C ARG A 71 -1.47 11.57 -13.32
N ASP A 72 -0.94 11.97 -14.48
CA ASP A 72 -1.51 13.02 -15.33
C ASP A 72 -1.78 14.36 -14.62
N GLY A 73 -0.93 14.72 -13.65
CA GLY A 73 -1.07 15.95 -12.86
C GLY A 73 -2.11 15.87 -11.73
N GLU A 74 -2.72 14.72 -11.51
CA GLU A 74 -3.69 14.48 -10.44
C GLU A 74 -3.15 13.51 -9.40
N ILE A 75 -3.36 13.83 -8.13
CA ILE A 75 -3.10 12.91 -7.03
C ILE A 75 -4.15 11.81 -7.07
N ILE A 76 -3.71 10.59 -7.37
CA ILE A 76 -4.55 9.39 -7.44
C ILE A 76 -4.51 8.57 -6.15
N GLY A 77 -3.55 8.81 -5.25
CA GLY A 77 -3.49 8.20 -3.92
C GLY A 77 -2.63 9.00 -2.95
N GLN A 78 -2.93 8.90 -1.65
CA GLN A 78 -2.19 9.59 -0.60
C GLN A 78 -2.27 8.85 0.73
N SER A 79 -1.21 8.90 1.52
CA SER A 79 -1.28 8.43 2.91
C SER A 79 -0.22 9.05 3.82
N PRO A 80 -0.56 9.30 5.11
CA PRO A 80 0.44 9.32 6.18
C PRO A 80 1.04 7.92 6.41
N SER A 81 2.15 7.85 7.15
CA SER A 81 2.56 6.59 7.79
C SER A 81 1.44 6.05 8.68
N ARG A 82 1.30 4.72 8.70
CA ARG A 82 0.34 4.02 9.56
C ARG A 82 0.96 2.86 10.35
N VAL A 83 2.29 2.86 10.49
CA VAL A 83 3.03 1.75 11.13
C VAL A 83 2.56 1.50 12.56
N ILE A 84 2.43 2.57 13.34
CA ILE A 84 2.06 2.49 14.75
C ILE A 84 0.55 2.28 14.87
N VAL A 85 -0.25 3.09 14.17
CA VAL A 85 -1.71 3.06 14.31
C VAL A 85 -2.34 1.78 13.77
N ASN A 86 -1.73 1.13 12.77
CA ASN A 86 -2.17 -0.17 12.26
C ASN A 86 -1.45 -1.36 12.89
N THR A 87 -0.40 -1.13 13.71
CA THR A 87 0.49 -2.21 14.20
C THR A 87 1.02 -3.08 13.03
N ASP A 88 1.40 -2.43 11.94
CA ASP A 88 1.88 -3.07 10.72
C ASP A 88 3.25 -2.49 10.35
N PRO A 89 4.35 -3.25 10.48
CA PRO A 89 5.69 -2.76 10.17
C PRO A 89 5.88 -2.40 8.69
N THR A 90 4.96 -2.80 7.81
CA THR A 90 5.01 -2.51 6.37
C THR A 90 4.14 -1.31 5.96
N ALA A 91 3.35 -0.74 6.87
CA ALA A 91 2.43 0.36 6.59
C ALA A 91 3.13 1.73 6.52
N HIS A 92 4.26 1.77 5.82
CA HIS A 92 4.96 2.99 5.45
C HIS A 92 4.08 3.87 4.55
N ALA A 93 4.34 5.17 4.58
CA ALA A 93 3.54 6.14 3.84
C ALA A 93 3.49 5.83 2.34
N GLU A 94 4.62 5.43 1.73
CA GLU A 94 4.71 5.09 0.31
C GLU A 94 3.87 3.86 -0.03
N ILE A 95 3.97 2.80 0.78
CA ILE A 95 3.18 1.57 0.61
C ILE A 95 1.69 1.88 0.70
N GLU A 96 1.29 2.64 1.72
CA GLU A 96 -0.10 3.00 1.92
C GLU A 96 -0.64 3.94 0.81
N ALA A 97 0.19 4.86 0.28
CA ALA A 97 -0.20 5.71 -0.84
C ALA A 97 -0.38 4.92 -2.15
N ILE A 98 0.48 3.94 -2.43
CA ILE A 98 0.32 3.00 -3.55
C ILE A 98 -0.96 2.17 -3.38
N ARG A 99 -1.20 1.64 -2.18
CA ARG A 99 -2.43 0.90 -1.86
C ARG A 99 -3.67 1.77 -2.00
N ASP A 100 -3.61 3.03 -1.60
CA ASP A 100 -4.70 4.01 -1.74
C ASP A 100 -5.01 4.29 -3.22
N ALA A 101 -3.98 4.53 -4.04
CA ALA A 101 -4.13 4.71 -5.48
C ALA A 101 -4.78 3.49 -6.15
N ALA A 102 -4.26 2.30 -5.88
CA ALA A 102 -4.79 1.07 -6.45
C ALA A 102 -6.26 0.83 -6.08
N ARG A 103 -6.64 1.09 -4.82
CA ARG A 103 -8.04 0.98 -4.37
C ARG A 103 -8.97 1.97 -5.05
N ARG A 104 -8.52 3.21 -5.25
CA ARG A 104 -9.33 4.27 -5.90
C ARG A 104 -9.58 4.01 -7.37
N LEU A 105 -8.56 3.50 -8.07
CA LEU A 105 -8.64 3.18 -9.49
C LEU A 105 -9.27 1.81 -9.77
N GLY A 106 -9.26 0.91 -8.78
CA GLY A 106 -9.70 -0.47 -8.98
C GLY A 106 -8.71 -1.31 -9.79
N GLU A 107 -7.46 -0.86 -9.91
CA GLU A 107 -6.40 -1.51 -10.68
C GLU A 107 -5.09 -1.52 -9.88
N ARG A 108 -4.20 -2.48 -10.20
CA ARG A 108 -2.89 -2.60 -9.54
C ARG A 108 -1.76 -1.95 -10.32
N ASP A 109 -2.00 -1.61 -11.58
CA ASP A 109 -1.02 -1.01 -12.48
C ASP A 109 -1.10 0.51 -12.36
N LEU A 110 -0.02 1.11 -11.85
CA LEU A 110 0.13 2.55 -11.69
C LEU A 110 1.20 3.07 -12.68
N SER A 111 1.36 2.42 -13.83
CA SER A 111 2.24 2.85 -14.90
C SER A 111 2.05 4.32 -15.26
N GLY A 112 3.17 5.02 -15.46
CA GLY A 112 3.21 6.45 -15.74
C GLY A 112 3.00 7.35 -14.53
N ALA A 113 2.69 6.80 -13.35
CA ALA A 113 2.57 7.58 -12.13
C ALA A 113 3.93 7.92 -11.50
N ILE A 114 3.94 9.00 -10.72
CA ILE A 114 5.07 9.49 -9.95
C ILE A 114 4.75 9.38 -8.46
N LEU A 115 5.64 8.77 -7.69
CA LEU A 115 5.56 8.70 -6.23
C LEU A 115 6.29 9.91 -5.63
N TYR A 116 5.59 10.73 -4.85
CA TYR A 116 6.17 11.82 -4.08
C TYR A 116 6.21 11.44 -2.60
N SER A 117 7.37 11.50 -1.96
CA SER A 117 7.53 11.18 -0.54
C SER A 117 8.20 12.30 0.25
N SER A 118 7.83 12.44 1.52
CA SER A 118 8.46 13.40 2.44
C SER A 118 9.94 13.13 2.72
N SER A 119 10.40 11.89 2.47
CA SER A 119 11.79 11.46 2.60
C SER A 119 12.14 10.46 1.50
N HIS A 120 13.42 10.16 1.33
CA HIS A 120 13.83 9.12 0.39
C HIS A 120 13.17 7.78 0.77
N PRO A 121 12.50 7.08 -0.16
CA PRO A 121 11.88 5.77 0.10
C PRO A 121 12.91 4.75 0.57
N CYS A 122 12.53 3.81 1.44
CA CYS A 122 13.40 2.69 1.80
C CYS A 122 13.35 1.57 0.75
N PRO A 123 14.27 0.58 0.79
CA PRO A 123 14.32 -0.49 -0.21
C PRO A 123 13.00 -1.27 -0.38
N MET A 124 12.23 -1.44 0.70
CA MET A 124 10.90 -2.06 0.65
C MET A 124 9.91 -1.21 -0.16
N CYS A 125 9.88 0.11 0.09
CA CYS A 125 9.01 1.04 -0.61
C CYS A 125 9.39 1.17 -2.09
N GLU A 126 10.69 1.20 -2.40
CA GLU A 126 11.18 1.18 -3.79
C GLU A 126 10.75 -0.09 -4.51
N ALA A 127 10.91 -1.26 -3.89
CA ALA A 127 10.46 -2.51 -4.48
C ALA A 127 8.95 -2.51 -4.74
N ALA A 128 8.14 -2.00 -3.81
CA ALA A 128 6.71 -1.86 -4.01
C ALA A 128 6.35 -0.89 -5.14
N ALA A 129 7.05 0.25 -5.23
CA ALA A 129 6.88 1.21 -6.32
C ALA A 129 7.21 0.57 -7.68
N TYR A 130 8.30 -0.21 -7.76
CA TYR A 130 8.66 -0.98 -8.94
C TYR A 130 7.55 -1.95 -9.34
N TRP A 131 7.05 -2.77 -8.41
CA TRP A 131 5.99 -3.75 -8.69
C TRP A 131 4.66 -3.11 -9.08
N ALA A 132 4.40 -1.88 -8.61
CA ALA A 132 3.22 -1.11 -8.98
C ALA A 132 3.36 -0.39 -10.34
N GLY A 133 4.54 -0.42 -10.97
CA GLY A 133 4.78 0.27 -12.25
C GLY A 133 5.04 1.78 -12.11
N ILE A 134 5.35 2.28 -10.91
CA ILE A 134 5.70 3.69 -10.71
C ILE A 134 6.89 4.05 -11.60
N ALA A 135 6.74 5.10 -12.41
CA ALA A 135 7.74 5.50 -13.38
C ALA A 135 8.89 6.30 -12.76
N ARG A 136 8.59 7.07 -11.70
CA ARG A 136 9.56 7.97 -11.07
C ARG A 136 9.22 8.27 -9.61
N MET A 137 10.25 8.56 -8.81
CA MET A 137 10.14 8.96 -7.42
C MET A 137 10.72 10.35 -7.21
N VAL A 138 10.07 11.16 -6.39
CA VAL A 138 10.54 12.49 -5.99
C VAL A 138 10.42 12.60 -4.47
N HIS A 139 11.42 13.16 -3.80
CA HIS A 139 11.41 13.16 -2.35
C HIS A 139 12.06 14.36 -1.67
N GLY A 140 11.69 14.55 -0.41
CA GLY A 140 12.29 15.56 0.48
C GLY A 140 11.84 16.99 0.17
N ASP A 141 12.19 17.91 1.07
CA ASP A 141 11.79 19.32 0.99
C ASP A 141 12.25 20.00 -0.31
N ALA A 142 13.42 19.61 -0.82
CA ALA A 142 14.01 20.14 -2.05
C ALA A 142 13.45 19.49 -3.33
N ALA A 143 12.45 18.62 -3.23
CA ALA A 143 11.89 17.87 -4.36
C ALA A 143 12.97 17.16 -5.19
N SER A 144 13.90 16.50 -4.51
CA SER A 144 14.99 15.76 -5.15
C SER A 144 14.43 14.64 -6.01
N ASP A 145 14.96 14.51 -7.23
CA ASP A 145 14.63 13.40 -8.11
C ASP A 145 15.32 12.12 -7.63
N GLY A 146 14.53 11.12 -7.27
CA GLY A 146 14.99 9.79 -6.90
C GLY A 146 15.10 8.85 -8.10
N GLY A 147 14.70 9.28 -9.31
CA GLY A 147 14.73 8.45 -10.50
C GLY A 147 13.63 7.37 -10.51
N ALA A 148 13.80 6.37 -11.37
CA ALA A 148 12.91 5.20 -11.39
C ALA A 148 13.24 4.28 -10.22
N PRO A 149 12.24 3.60 -9.61
CA PRO A 149 12.49 2.61 -8.57
C PRO A 149 13.35 1.46 -9.10
N SER A 150 14.35 1.02 -8.33
CA SER A 150 15.26 -0.07 -8.70
C SER A 150 15.22 -1.21 -7.68
N LEU A 151 15.17 -2.45 -8.17
CA LEU A 151 15.24 -3.65 -7.30
C LEU A 151 16.67 -4.10 -7.00
N CYS A 152 17.64 -3.68 -7.81
CA CYS A 152 19.03 -4.09 -7.71
C CYS A 152 19.90 -2.86 -7.93
N GLY A 153 20.26 -2.20 -6.83
CA GLY A 153 21.41 -1.29 -6.79
C GLY A 153 22.70 -2.08 -6.63
#